data_AF-A0A972QUF7-F1
#
_entry.id   AF-A0A972QUF7-F1
#
_cell.length_a   1.000
_cell.length_b   1.000
_cell.length_c   1.000
_cell.angle_alpha   90.00
_cell.angle_beta   90.00
_cell.angle_gamma   90.00
#
_symmetry.space_group_name_H-M   'P 1'
#
loop_
_entity.id
_entity.type
_entity.pdbx_description
1 polymer ?
#
loop_
_entity_poly.entity_id
_entity_poly.type
_entity_poly.pdbx_seq_one_letter_code
_entity_poly.pdbx_strand_id
1 'polypeptide(L)'
;MICMLGEFFRQFVVGCGAYAGDLEWILPVWNQLLHCDAIVAFSDRNIVLQKWEQVAYEPEIRHLQLKPNSLELRIVTQQKGLLIWADAWDEGWKVEVNGESSELKRILGILKAVNVPKGESHVKFTYRPVYLTLGIFMFLLGLTAIVVIARIMIVSYRNDRLKPMKFNKPTECNRRDI
;
A
#
# COMPACT_ATOMS: atom_id res chain seq x y z
N MET A 1 19.77 -14.07 2.01
CA MET A 1 18.70 -13.85 3.01
C MET A 1 17.46 -13.11 2.47
N ILE A 2 17.48 -12.67 1.20
CA ILE A 2 16.32 -12.09 0.48
C ILE A 2 15.49 -13.19 -0.23
N CYS A 3 16.05 -14.38 -0.47
CA CYS A 3 15.32 -15.53 -1.03
C CYS A 3 14.19 -16.07 -0.15
N MET A 4 14.26 -15.92 1.19
CA MET A 4 13.24 -16.47 2.09
C MET A 4 11.92 -15.67 2.09
N LEU A 5 11.94 -14.37 1.78
CA LEU A 5 10.71 -13.58 1.64
C LEU A 5 9.95 -13.92 0.35
N GLY A 6 10.66 -14.31 -0.71
CA GLY A 6 10.06 -14.85 -1.93
C GLY A 6 9.32 -16.17 -1.67
N GLU A 7 9.89 -17.06 -0.85
CA GLU A 7 9.25 -18.31 -0.44
C GLU A 7 8.00 -18.13 0.42
N PHE A 8 7.97 -17.10 1.27
CA PHE A 8 6.80 -16.81 2.10
C PHE A 8 5.63 -16.25 1.26
N PHE A 9 5.91 -15.42 0.25
CA PHE A 9 4.91 -14.99 -0.74
C PHE A 9 4.45 -16.17 -1.63
N ARG A 10 5.36 -17.11 -1.93
CA ARG A 10 5.12 -18.41 -2.59
C ARG A 10 4.08 -19.27 -1.86
N GLN A 11 4.09 -19.29 -0.53
CA GLN A 11 3.12 -20.04 0.27
C GLN A 11 1.80 -19.25 0.47
N PHE A 12 1.87 -17.93 0.58
CA PHE A 12 0.68 -17.12 0.85
C PHE A 12 -0.28 -17.06 -0.35
N VAL A 13 0.24 -16.97 -1.58
CA VAL A 13 -0.58 -16.98 -2.80
C VAL A 13 -1.17 -18.38 -3.07
N VAL A 14 -0.41 -19.45 -2.80
CA VAL A 14 -0.91 -20.83 -2.86
C VAL A 14 -1.97 -21.09 -1.77
N GLY A 15 -1.83 -20.50 -0.59
CA GLY A 15 -2.81 -20.58 0.50
C GLY A 15 -4.08 -19.75 0.27
N CYS A 16 -3.96 -18.60 -0.40
CA CYS A 16 -5.11 -17.77 -0.78
C CYS A 16 -5.83 -18.29 -2.05
N GLY A 17 -5.17 -19.18 -2.80
CA GLY A 17 -5.74 -19.95 -3.92
C GLY A 17 -6.92 -20.87 -3.56
N ALA A 18 -7.32 -20.94 -2.29
CA ALA A 18 -8.51 -21.66 -1.84
C ALA A 18 -9.86 -20.98 -2.21
N TYR A 19 -9.87 -19.79 -2.83
CA TYR A 19 -11.13 -19.05 -3.10
C TYR A 19 -11.44 -18.69 -4.56
N ALA A 20 -10.68 -19.14 -5.55
CA ALA A 20 -11.05 -18.89 -6.95
C ALA A 20 -10.75 -20.11 -7.82
N GLY A 21 -11.78 -20.92 -8.07
CA GLY A 21 -11.74 -22.22 -8.74
C GLY A 21 -11.43 -22.23 -10.24
N ASP A 22 -10.82 -21.19 -10.82
CA ASP A 22 -10.59 -21.06 -12.26
C ASP A 22 -9.17 -20.54 -12.58
N LEU A 23 -8.12 -21.05 -11.91
CA LEU A 23 -6.74 -20.58 -12.14
C LEU A 23 -5.85 -21.51 -12.98
N GLU A 24 -6.37 -22.63 -13.50
CA GLU A 24 -5.58 -23.54 -14.35
C GLU A 24 -5.01 -22.86 -15.61
N TRP A 25 -5.76 -21.91 -16.20
CA TRP A 25 -5.33 -21.19 -17.41
C TRP A 25 -4.17 -20.20 -17.17
N ILE A 26 -3.91 -19.82 -15.92
CA ILE A 26 -2.95 -18.78 -15.57
C ILE A 26 -1.62 -19.37 -15.03
N LEU A 27 -1.61 -20.65 -14.61
CA LEU A 27 -0.43 -21.36 -14.12
C LEU A 27 0.78 -21.33 -15.07
N PRO A 28 0.64 -21.46 -16.41
CA PRO A 28 1.77 -21.35 -17.34
C PRO A 28 2.38 -19.95 -17.35
N VAL A 29 1.53 -18.92 -17.27
CA VAL A 29 1.93 -17.51 -17.20
C VAL A 29 2.72 -17.25 -15.91
N TRP A 30 2.26 -17.82 -14.79
CA TRP A 30 2.99 -17.75 -13.53
C TRP A 30 4.34 -18.45 -13.60
N ASN A 31 4.44 -19.62 -14.22
CA ASN A 31 5.70 -20.36 -14.29
C ASN A 31 6.80 -19.60 -15.07
N GLN A 32 6.43 -18.79 -16.06
CA GLN A 32 7.35 -17.89 -16.77
C GLN A 32 7.58 -16.56 -16.04
N LEU A 33 6.55 -15.97 -15.41
CA LEU A 33 6.70 -14.77 -14.56
C LEU A 33 7.53 -15.04 -13.29
N LEU A 34 7.60 -16.29 -12.82
CA LEU A 34 8.44 -16.74 -11.70
C LEU A 34 9.95 -16.57 -11.96
N HIS A 35 10.37 -16.33 -13.21
CA HIS A 35 11.77 -16.24 -13.61
C HIS A 35 12.22 -14.85 -14.11
N CYS A 36 11.29 -13.91 -14.32
CA CYS A 36 11.58 -12.59 -14.89
C CYS A 36 10.89 -11.49 -14.07
N ASP A 37 11.67 -10.54 -13.55
CA ASP A 37 11.12 -9.39 -12.82
C ASP A 37 10.40 -8.38 -13.75
N ALA A 38 10.79 -8.34 -15.04
CA ALA A 38 10.26 -7.43 -16.05
C ALA A 38 10.07 -8.12 -17.42
N ILE A 39 8.94 -7.87 -18.08
CA ILE A 39 8.69 -8.32 -19.45
C ILE A 39 8.16 -7.12 -20.26
N VAL A 40 8.68 -6.89 -21.47
CA VAL A 40 8.11 -5.92 -22.40
C VAL A 40 7.26 -6.66 -23.42
N ALA A 41 5.96 -6.47 -23.38
CA ALA A 41 5.03 -6.98 -24.37
C ALA A 41 4.69 -5.88 -25.38
N PHE A 42 4.83 -6.14 -26.68
CA PHE A 42 4.30 -5.23 -27.68
C PHE A 42 2.78 -5.33 -27.73
N SER A 43 2.07 -4.22 -27.59
CA SER A 43 0.61 -4.23 -27.67
C SER A 43 0.10 -3.10 -28.55
N ASP A 44 -0.41 -3.48 -29.71
CA ASP A 44 -1.71 -2.96 -30.14
C ASP A 44 -2.78 -3.57 -29.22
N ARG A 45 -3.78 -2.76 -28.84
CA ARG A 45 -4.64 -2.88 -27.63
C ARG A 45 -5.30 -4.23 -27.32
N ASN A 46 -5.30 -5.22 -28.22
CA ASN A 46 -6.02 -6.50 -28.08
C ASN A 46 -5.13 -7.76 -28.02
N ILE A 47 -3.80 -7.66 -28.18
CA ILE A 47 -2.97 -8.85 -28.46
C ILE A 47 -2.48 -9.58 -27.19
N VAL A 48 -2.37 -8.88 -26.06
CA VAL A 48 -1.66 -9.40 -24.85
C VAL A 48 -2.35 -10.61 -24.22
N LEU A 49 -3.66 -10.78 -24.37
CA LEU A 49 -4.39 -11.85 -23.68
C LEU A 49 -4.48 -13.18 -24.45
N GLN A 50 -4.27 -13.18 -25.77
CA GLN A 50 -4.39 -14.41 -26.57
C GLN A 50 -3.05 -14.98 -27.05
N LYS A 51 -1.96 -14.19 -27.08
CA LYS A 51 -0.71 -14.63 -27.72
C LYS A 51 0.56 -13.94 -27.20
N TRP A 52 0.72 -13.87 -25.88
CA TRP A 52 1.83 -13.14 -25.24
C TRP A 52 3.22 -13.75 -25.47
N GLU A 53 3.34 -15.08 -25.57
CA GLU A 53 4.63 -15.76 -25.84
C GLU A 53 5.32 -15.33 -27.14
N GLN A 54 4.55 -14.92 -28.16
CA GLN A 54 5.12 -14.53 -29.47
C GLN A 54 5.51 -13.06 -29.55
N VAL A 55 5.14 -12.26 -28.53
CA VAL A 55 5.19 -10.79 -28.59
C VAL A 55 5.89 -10.19 -27.37
N ALA A 56 6.19 -11.00 -26.37
CA ALA A 56 6.98 -10.64 -25.20
C ALA A 56 8.48 -10.78 -25.49
N TYR A 57 9.24 -9.74 -25.20
CA TYR A 57 10.70 -9.78 -25.15
C TYR A 57 11.17 -9.30 -23.77
N GLU A 58 12.23 -9.94 -23.27
CA GLU A 58 12.87 -9.52 -22.03
C GLU A 58 13.75 -8.30 -22.32
N PRO A 59 13.44 -7.11 -21.78
CA PRO A 59 14.20 -5.91 -22.09
C PRO A 59 15.65 -6.04 -21.58
N GLU A 60 16.59 -5.36 -22.25
CA GLU A 60 17.92 -5.20 -21.68
C GLU A 60 17.83 -4.23 -20.50
N ILE A 61 17.99 -4.75 -19.28
CA ILE A 61 17.99 -3.96 -18.05
C ILE A 61 19.43 -3.49 -17.79
N ARG A 62 19.67 -2.19 -17.97
CA ARG A 62 20.98 -1.57 -17.68
C ARG A 62 21.17 -1.24 -16.22
N HIS A 63 20.07 -0.96 -15.54
CA HIS A 63 20.08 -0.56 -14.14
C HIS A 63 18.74 -0.88 -13.50
N LEU A 64 18.79 -1.44 -12.29
CA LEU A 64 17.62 -1.78 -11.48
C LEU A 64 17.90 -1.37 -10.03
N GLN A 65 17.03 -0.54 -9.48
CA GLN A 65 17.00 -0.20 -8.06
C GLN A 65 15.62 -0.49 -7.49
N LEU A 66 15.58 -1.42 -6.54
CA LEU A 66 14.40 -1.77 -5.78
C LEU A 66 14.51 -1.12 -4.40
N LYS A 67 13.52 -0.28 -4.07
CA LYS A 67 13.32 0.27 -2.72
C LYS A 67 11.89 -0.07 -2.30
N PRO A 68 11.60 -0.10 -0.99
CA PRO A 68 10.27 -0.50 -0.50
C PRO A 68 9.10 0.25 -1.13
N ASN A 69 9.27 1.56 -1.38
CA ASN A 69 8.22 2.42 -1.92
C ASN A 69 8.57 2.98 -3.31
N SER A 70 9.64 2.50 -3.94
CA SER A 70 10.00 2.96 -5.28
C SER A 70 10.79 1.91 -6.04
N LEU A 71 10.47 1.75 -7.31
CA LEU A 71 11.18 0.90 -8.24
C LEU A 71 11.70 1.80 -9.37
N GLU A 72 13.00 1.71 -9.64
CA GLU A 72 13.65 2.50 -10.69
C GLU A 72 14.39 1.55 -11.62
N LEU A 73 14.12 1.66 -12.93
CA LEU A 73 14.71 0.81 -13.94
C LEU A 73 15.12 1.63 -15.17
N ARG A 74 16.27 1.28 -15.73
CA ARG A 74 16.70 1.75 -17.05
C ARG A 74 16.72 0.57 -17.99
N ILE A 75 15.86 0.64 -18.99
CA ILE A 75 15.67 -0.42 -19.97
C ILE A 75 15.96 0.09 -21.37
N VAL A 76 16.46 -0.78 -22.23
CA VAL A 76 16.56 -0.53 -23.67
C VAL A 76 15.59 -1.45 -24.39
N THR A 77 14.71 -0.84 -25.19
CA THR A 77 13.72 -1.57 -25.99
C THR A 77 13.96 -1.35 -27.48
N GLN A 78 13.83 -2.40 -28.28
CA GLN A 78 14.02 -2.29 -29.74
C GLN A 78 12.83 -1.63 -30.44
N GLN A 79 11.66 -1.62 -29.81
CA GLN A 79 10.42 -1.04 -30.33
C GLN A 79 9.58 -0.45 -29.20
N LYS A 80 8.60 0.41 -29.54
CA LYS A 80 7.63 0.94 -28.57
C LYS A 80 6.78 -0.21 -28.03
N GLY A 81 6.58 -0.31 -26.73
CA GLY A 81 5.90 -1.45 -26.12
C GLY A 81 5.26 -1.13 -24.78
N LEU A 82 4.66 -2.15 -24.18
CA LEU A 82 4.07 -2.11 -22.86
C LEU A 82 4.99 -2.88 -21.92
N LEU A 83 5.69 -2.17 -21.06
CA LEU A 83 6.47 -2.78 -19.99
C LEU A 83 5.50 -3.29 -18.93
N ILE A 84 5.57 -4.58 -18.64
CA ILE A 84 4.82 -5.26 -17.58
C ILE A 84 5.83 -5.61 -16.49
N TRP A 85 5.52 -5.21 -15.26
CA TRP A 85 6.33 -5.52 -14.10
C TRP A 85 5.54 -6.42 -13.15
N ALA A 86 6.16 -7.52 -12.73
CA ALA A 86 5.55 -8.62 -11.99
C ALA A 86 5.35 -8.32 -10.50
N ASP A 87 4.72 -7.19 -10.17
CA ASP A 87 4.43 -6.81 -8.78
C ASP A 87 3.04 -6.18 -8.68
N ALA A 88 2.43 -6.25 -7.51
CA ALA A 88 1.04 -5.90 -7.28
C ALA A 88 0.71 -4.46 -7.70
N TRP A 89 -0.40 -4.30 -8.40
CA TRP A 89 -1.01 -3.01 -8.72
C TRP A 89 -1.83 -2.51 -7.53
N ASP A 90 -1.76 -1.21 -7.27
CA ASP A 90 -2.55 -0.49 -6.27
C ASP A 90 -2.74 0.97 -6.71
N GLU A 91 -3.81 1.61 -6.25
CA GLU A 91 -4.15 3.01 -6.58
C GLU A 91 -3.08 4.02 -6.12
N GLY A 92 -2.30 3.68 -5.09
CA GLY A 92 -1.22 4.53 -4.58
C GLY A 92 0.02 4.57 -5.48
N TRP A 93 0.15 3.71 -6.48
CA TRP A 93 1.30 3.69 -7.37
C TRP A 93 1.22 4.79 -8.43
N LYS A 94 2.33 5.51 -8.60
CA LYS A 94 2.54 6.46 -9.70
C LYS A 94 3.72 6.00 -10.54
N VAL A 95 3.66 6.25 -11.84
CA VAL A 95 4.73 5.91 -12.77
C VAL A 95 5.17 7.13 -13.57
N GLU A 96 6.47 7.26 -13.72
CA GLU A 96 7.14 8.27 -14.53
C GLU A 96 7.99 7.55 -15.59
N VAL A 97 7.91 8.00 -16.83
CA VAL A 97 8.73 7.52 -17.95
C VAL A 97 9.54 8.70 -18.47
N ASN A 98 10.87 8.59 -18.43
CA ASN A 98 11.81 9.66 -18.79
C ASN A 98 11.58 10.98 -18.04
N GLY A 99 11.05 10.90 -16.81
CA GLY A 99 10.75 12.06 -15.97
C GLY A 99 9.36 12.67 -16.19
N GLU A 100 8.58 12.17 -17.14
CA GLU A 100 7.19 12.60 -17.37
C GLU A 100 6.20 11.62 -16.73
N SER A 101 5.14 12.14 -16.10
CA SER A 101 4.09 11.30 -15.53
C SER A 101 3.39 10.52 -16.63
N SER A 102 3.32 9.19 -16.48
CA SER A 102 2.69 8.30 -17.44
C SER A 102 1.52 7.54 -16.81
N GLU A 103 0.65 7.00 -17.65
CA GLU A 103 -0.50 6.22 -17.22
C GLU A 103 -0.08 4.83 -16.76
N LEU A 104 -0.37 4.49 -15.49
CA LEU A 104 -0.18 3.16 -14.94
C LEU A 104 -1.37 2.27 -15.30
N LYS A 105 -1.13 1.25 -16.11
CA LYS A 105 -2.14 0.27 -16.51
C LYS A 105 -2.13 -0.95 -15.60
N ARG A 106 -3.33 -1.49 -15.34
CA ARG A 106 -3.53 -2.76 -14.63
C ARG A 106 -3.73 -3.89 -15.63
N ILE A 107 -2.93 -4.95 -15.53
CA ILE A 107 -2.98 -6.12 -16.40
C ILE A 107 -3.22 -7.37 -15.56
N LEU A 108 -4.00 -8.32 -16.07
CA LEU A 108 -4.37 -9.56 -15.37
C LEU A 108 -4.95 -9.32 -13.96
N GLY A 109 -5.54 -8.14 -13.73
CA GLY A 109 -6.14 -7.75 -12.44
C GLY A 109 -5.14 -7.40 -11.34
N ILE A 110 -3.87 -7.83 -11.42
CA ILE A 110 -2.90 -7.69 -10.33
C ILE A 110 -1.56 -7.09 -10.76
N LEU A 111 -1.21 -7.10 -12.05
CA LEU A 111 0.09 -6.65 -12.52
C LEU A 111 0.04 -5.18 -12.94
N LYS A 112 1.17 -4.51 -12.79
CA LYS A 112 1.34 -3.13 -13.25
C LYS A 112 2.05 -3.10 -14.60
N ALA A 113 1.61 -2.18 -15.45
CA ALA A 113 2.19 -1.99 -16.76
C ALA A 113 2.22 -0.52 -17.18
N VAL A 114 3.18 -0.15 -18.02
CA VAL A 114 3.35 1.22 -18.51
C VAL A 114 3.84 1.21 -19.95
N ASN A 115 3.35 2.15 -20.77
CA ASN A 115 3.84 2.29 -22.14
C ASN A 115 5.26 2.85 -22.10
N VAL A 116 6.18 2.22 -22.84
CA VAL A 116 7.56 2.65 -22.99
C VAL A 116 7.89 2.90 -24.47
N PRO A 117 8.56 4.03 -24.80
CA PRO A 117 8.97 4.30 -26.16
C PRO A 117 10.11 3.36 -26.59
N LYS A 118 10.35 3.31 -27.90
CA LYS A 118 11.52 2.63 -28.47
C LYS A 118 12.80 3.33 -27.98
N GLY A 119 13.81 2.54 -27.64
CA GLY A 119 15.14 3.01 -27.23
C GLY A 119 15.34 2.92 -25.72
N GLU A 120 16.25 3.74 -25.21
CA GLU A 120 16.53 3.80 -23.77
C GLU A 120 15.40 4.57 -23.06
N SER A 121 14.85 3.94 -22.03
CA SER A 121 13.79 4.52 -21.20
C SER A 121 14.15 4.36 -19.73
N HIS A 122 13.99 5.46 -19.00
CA HIS A 122 14.09 5.49 -17.55
C HIS A 122 12.68 5.45 -16.96
N VAL A 123 12.32 4.34 -16.35
CA VAL A 123 11.00 4.15 -15.74
C VAL A 123 11.13 4.14 -14.23
N LYS A 124 10.30 4.95 -13.57
CA LYS A 124 10.28 5.08 -12.12
C LYS A 124 8.87 4.92 -11.59
N PHE A 125 8.68 3.90 -10.77
CA PHE A 125 7.47 3.69 -10.00
C PHE A 125 7.68 4.24 -8.59
N THR A 126 6.72 5.01 -8.10
CA THR A 126 6.74 5.56 -6.74
C THR A 126 5.40 5.29 -6.07
N TYR A 127 5.42 4.67 -4.91
CA TYR A 127 4.23 4.39 -4.11
C TYR A 127 3.94 5.52 -3.13
N ARG A 128 2.72 6.05 -3.18
CA ARG A 128 2.20 7.04 -2.23
C ARG A 128 0.84 6.54 -1.72
N PRO A 129 0.77 6.03 -0.47
CA PRO A 129 -0.48 5.51 0.06
C PRO A 129 -1.52 6.62 0.19
N VAL A 130 -2.65 6.45 -0.48
CA VAL A 130 -3.74 7.45 -0.58
C VAL A 130 -4.30 7.78 0.81
N TYR A 131 -4.43 6.77 1.67
CA TYR A 131 -5.05 6.89 2.98
C TYR A 131 -4.09 7.28 4.11
N LEU A 132 -2.80 7.43 3.84
CA LEU A 132 -1.82 7.80 4.87
C LEU A 132 -2.15 9.16 5.48
N THR A 133 -2.51 10.14 4.65
CA THR A 133 -2.88 11.48 5.11
C THR A 133 -4.14 11.47 5.95
N LEU A 134 -5.14 10.66 5.58
CA LEU A 134 -6.38 10.51 6.34
C LEU A 134 -6.12 9.87 7.71
N GLY A 135 -5.29 8.83 7.75
CA GLY A 135 -4.90 8.17 9.00
C GLY A 135 -4.19 9.12 9.96
N ILE A 136 -3.26 9.96 9.46
CA ILE A 136 -2.59 10.98 10.27
C ILE A 136 -3.60 11.97 10.85
N PHE A 137 -4.56 12.42 10.03
CA PHE A 137 -5.59 13.36 10.48
C PHE A 137 -6.47 12.75 11.58
N MET A 138 -6.95 11.51 11.40
CA MET A 138 -7.74 10.80 12.41
C MET A 138 -6.95 10.56 13.70
N PHE A 139 -5.65 10.22 13.58
CA PHE A 139 -4.77 10.05 14.73
C PHE A 139 -4.62 11.34 15.55
N LEU A 140 -4.35 12.47 14.88
CA LEU A 140 -4.24 13.78 15.54
C LEU A 140 -5.54 14.21 16.22
N LEU A 141 -6.68 13.93 15.59
CA LEU A 141 -7.99 14.22 16.14
C LEU A 141 -8.27 13.39 17.41
N GLY A 142 -7.96 12.09 17.38
CA GLY A 142 -8.06 11.20 18.53
C GLY A 142 -7.13 11.62 19.68
N LEU A 143 -5.88 11.96 19.37
CA LEU A 143 -4.92 12.44 20.36
C LEU A 143 -5.40 13.73 21.04
N THR A 144 -5.95 14.66 20.25
CA THR A 144 -6.51 15.92 20.76
C THR A 144 -7.69 15.66 21.70
N ALA A 145 -8.60 14.76 21.32
CA ALA A 145 -9.74 14.37 22.16
C ALA A 145 -9.29 13.77 23.51
N ILE A 146 -8.29 12.87 23.50
CA ILE A 146 -7.74 12.29 24.72
C ILE A 146 -7.16 13.36 25.64
N VAL A 147 -6.39 14.31 25.10
CA VAL A 147 -5.80 15.41 25.87
C VAL A 147 -6.90 16.29 26.50
N VAL A 148 -7.96 16.60 25.75
CA VAL A 148 -9.09 17.39 26.24
C VAL A 148 -9.83 16.65 27.37
N ILE A 149 -10.13 15.37 27.20
CA ILE A 149 -10.79 14.54 28.22
C ILE A 149 -9.92 14.44 29.48
N ALA A 150 -8.63 14.18 29.33
CA ALA A 150 -7.70 14.12 30.45
C ALA A 150 -7.63 15.47 31.20
N ARG A 151 -7.61 16.59 30.46
CA ARG A 151 -7.66 17.94 31.07
C ARG A 151 -8.95 18.16 31.86
N ILE A 152 -10.11 17.81 31.30
CA ILE A 152 -11.40 17.93 31.99
C ILE A 152 -11.42 17.08 33.26
N MET A 153 -10.97 15.82 33.18
CA MET A 153 -10.87 14.91 34.32
C MET A 153 -9.96 15.44 35.43
N ILE A 154 -8.81 16.02 35.08
CA ILE A 154 -7.89 16.62 36.07
C ILE A 154 -8.57 17.83 36.76
N VAL A 155 -9.27 18.67 36.01
CA VAL A 155 -9.96 19.85 36.55
C VAL A 155 -11.14 19.44 37.44
N SER A 156 -11.97 18.49 37.01
CA SER A 156 -13.09 17.99 37.81
C SER A 156 -12.61 17.32 39.09
N TYR A 157 -11.56 16.50 39.01
CA TYR A 157 -10.97 15.85 40.17
C TYR A 157 -10.38 16.85 41.18
N ARG A 158 -9.75 17.93 40.69
CA ARG A 158 -9.28 19.04 41.55
C ARG A 158 -10.44 19.80 42.19
N ASN A 159 -11.53 20.02 41.46
CA ASN A 159 -12.68 20.78 41.96
C ASN A 159 -13.44 20.00 43.05
N ASP A 160 -13.63 18.69 42.90
CA ASP A 160 -14.32 17.88 43.91
C ASP A 160 -13.50 17.71 45.20
N ARG A 161 -12.16 17.70 45.12
CA ARG A 161 -11.28 17.73 46.30
C ARG A 161 -11.37 19.01 47.11
N LEU A 162 -11.77 20.12 46.49
CA LEU A 162 -11.82 21.45 47.12
C LEU A 162 -13.18 21.80 47.71
N LYS A 163 -14.20 20.94 47.59
CA LYS A 163 -15.48 21.16 48.29
C LYS A 163 -15.25 21.05 49.80
N PRO A 164 -15.44 22.12 50.58
CA PRO A 164 -15.31 22.04 52.02
C PRO A 164 -16.35 21.05 52.55
N MET A 165 -15.93 20.11 53.40
CA MET A 165 -16.84 19.24 54.13
C MET A 165 -17.83 20.13 54.86
N LYS A 166 -19.11 20.04 54.50
CA LYS A 166 -20.19 20.70 55.23
C LYS A 166 -20.22 20.08 56.63
N PHE A 167 -19.61 20.76 57.59
CA PHE A 167 -19.75 20.42 58.99
C PHE A 167 -21.21 20.63 59.35
N ASN A 168 -21.97 19.54 59.47
CA ASN A 168 -23.32 19.61 59.99
C ASN A 168 -23.21 20.13 61.42
N LYS A 169 -23.87 21.25 61.72
CA LYS A 169 -23.86 21.79 63.08
C LYS A 169 -24.43 20.71 64.01
N PRO A 170 -23.82 20.46 65.18
CA PRO A 170 -24.36 19.49 66.12
C PRO A 170 -25.79 19.94 66.48
N THR A 171 -26.73 19.02 66.33
CA THR A 171 -28.10 19.15 66.82
C THR A 171 -28.07 19.66 68.25
N GLU A 172 -28.65 20.83 68.49
CA GLU A 172 -28.80 21.38 69.84
C GLU A 172 -29.48 20.33 70.71
N CYS A 173 -28.74 19.79 71.68
CA CYS A 173 -29.31 18.92 72.70
C CYS A 173 -30.25 19.80 73.54
N ASN A 174 -31.55 19.67 73.27
CA ASN A 174 -32.61 20.36 74.00
C ASN A 174 -32.56 19.91 75.46
N ARG A 175 -31.98 20.74 76.32
CA ARG A 175 -31.90 20.56 77.78
C ARG A 175 -33.28 20.82 78.42
N ARG A 176 -34.28 20.04 78.02
CA ARG A 176 -35.63 20.06 78.57
C ARG A 176 -36.15 18.64 78.77
N ASP A 177 -35.34 17.79 79.40
CA ASP A 177 -35.81 16.54 79.99
C ASP A 177 -35.03 16.35 81.31
N ILE A 178 -35.66 16.87 82.38
CA ILE A 178 -35.72 16.36 83.77
C ILE A 178 -34.39 16.03 84.48
#